data_AF-A0A927MRF6-F1
#
_entry.id   AF-A0A927MRF6-F1
#
_cell.length_a   1.000
_cell.length_b   1.000
_cell.length_c   1.000
_cell.angle_alpha   90.00
_cell.angle_beta   90.00
_cell.angle_gamma   90.00
#
_symmetry.space_group_name_H-M   'P 1'
#
loop_
_entity.id
_entity.type
_entity.pdbx_description
1 polymer ?
#
loop_
_entity_poly.entity_id
_entity_poly.type
_entity_poly.pdbx_seq_one_letter_code
_entity_poly.pdbx_strand_id
1 'polypeptide(L)'
;MLAAEVTLEPGDPDEGETALAQLLPYVSRRRTSRVPFEDRPVPAAVRSELEQAVVAEGAALEWIEKPYRLGWLNDILLEARFADADESRRLRERRRWVGGQRDREGITSSALGSRPTKVFSPVRDLAVAPSDQLREKADFGRHPTLGVLSTPHDGPTD
;
A
#
# COMPACT_ATOMS: atom_id res chain seq x y z
N MET A 1 -14.76 17.25 -11.17
CA MET A 1 -14.60 16.01 -11.93
C MET A 1 -15.45 14.97 -11.23
N LEU A 2 -16.40 14.39 -11.95
CA LEU A 2 -17.21 13.29 -11.43
C LEU A 2 -16.44 11.99 -11.73
N ALA A 3 -16.11 11.22 -10.70
CA ALA A 3 -15.36 9.97 -10.87
C ALA A 3 -16.26 8.82 -11.33
N ALA A 4 -17.47 8.73 -10.75
CA ALA A 4 -18.49 7.77 -11.11
C ALA A 4 -19.88 8.27 -10.69
N GLU A 5 -20.91 7.78 -11.37
CA GLU A 5 -22.32 7.85 -10.94
C GLU A 5 -22.80 6.42 -10.73
N VAL A 6 -23.48 6.16 -9.61
CA VAL A 6 -23.92 4.81 -9.22
C VAL A 6 -25.43 4.81 -9.07
N THR A 7 -26.10 3.96 -9.85
CA THR A 7 -27.53 3.68 -9.74
C THR A 7 -27.72 2.32 -9.09
N LEU A 8 -28.62 2.24 -8.10
CA LEU A 8 -28.90 1.00 -7.37
C LEU A 8 -30.28 0.48 -7.76
N GLU A 9 -30.35 -0.79 -8.14
CA GLU A 9 -31.58 -1.50 -8.46
C GLU A 9 -31.68 -2.80 -7.64
N PRO A 10 -32.88 -3.19 -7.16
CA PRO A 10 -33.06 -4.51 -6.57
C PRO A 10 -32.87 -5.59 -7.63
N GLY A 11 -31.96 -6.54 -7.40
CA GLY A 11 -31.71 -7.69 -8.26
C GLY A 11 -31.63 -8.99 -7.46
N ASP A 12 -31.91 -10.12 -8.13
CA ASP A 12 -31.56 -11.45 -7.61
C ASP A 12 -30.06 -11.66 -7.89
N PRO A 13 -29.22 -11.80 -6.84
CA PRO A 13 -27.78 -11.81 -7.04
C PRO A 13 -27.35 -13.04 -7.83
N ASP A 14 -26.55 -12.84 -8.86
CA ASP A 14 -25.90 -13.95 -9.55
C ASP A 14 -24.76 -14.56 -8.70
N GLU A 15 -24.10 -15.60 -9.22
CA GLU A 15 -22.99 -16.27 -8.51
C GLU A 15 -21.81 -15.30 -8.24
N GLY A 16 -21.54 -14.35 -9.13
CA GLY A 16 -20.47 -13.36 -8.99
C GLY A 16 -20.80 -12.30 -7.94
N GLU A 17 -22.03 -11.78 -7.94
CA GLU A 17 -22.51 -10.82 -6.94
C GLU A 17 -22.56 -11.45 -5.55
N THR A 18 -22.95 -12.72 -5.47
CA THR A 18 -22.92 -13.50 -4.22
C THR A 18 -21.48 -13.66 -3.70
N ALA A 19 -20.52 -13.93 -4.58
CA ALA A 19 -19.10 -14.02 -4.20
C ALA A 19 -18.56 -12.67 -3.69
N LEU A 20 -18.90 -11.56 -4.35
CA LEU A 20 -18.51 -10.22 -3.92
C LEU A 20 -19.12 -9.84 -2.56
N ALA A 21 -20.39 -10.19 -2.32
CA ALA A 21 -21.06 -9.93 -1.06
C ALA A 21 -20.36 -10.62 0.13
N GLN A 22 -19.76 -11.79 -0.09
CA GLN A 22 -18.97 -12.50 0.92
C GLN A 22 -17.68 -11.75 1.31
N LEU A 23 -17.21 -10.79 0.48
CA LEU A 23 -16.04 -9.97 0.78
C LEU A 23 -16.34 -8.80 1.72
N LEU A 24 -17.62 -8.41 1.87
CA LEU A 24 -18.04 -7.25 2.66
C LEU A 24 -17.47 -7.22 4.10
N PRO A 25 -17.47 -8.33 4.87
CA PRO A 25 -16.90 -8.33 6.22
C PRO A 25 -15.41 -7.95 6.25
N TYR A 26 -14.66 -8.25 5.19
CA TYR A 26 -13.22 -8.01 5.13
C TYR A 26 -12.86 -6.54 4.88
N VAL A 27 -13.76 -5.75 4.29
CA VAL A 27 -13.56 -4.29 4.11
C VAL A 27 -13.28 -3.62 5.45
N SER A 28 -14.09 -3.96 6.46
CA SER A 28 -13.97 -3.41 7.82
C SER A 28 -12.73 -3.94 8.58
N ARG A 29 -12.16 -5.07 8.17
CA ARG A 29 -11.00 -5.72 8.79
C ARG A 29 -9.68 -5.29 8.15
N ARG A 30 -9.70 -4.85 6.89
CA ARG A 30 -8.51 -4.42 6.16
C ARG A 30 -7.83 -3.26 6.88
N ARG A 31 -6.53 -3.39 7.13
CA ARG A 31 -5.68 -2.33 7.69
C ARG A 31 -4.40 -2.23 6.86
N THR A 32 -3.86 -1.02 6.73
CA THR A 32 -2.51 -0.85 6.19
C THR A 32 -1.52 -1.12 7.32
N SER A 33 -0.85 -2.27 7.27
CA SER A 33 0.23 -2.60 8.19
C SER A 33 1.53 -1.94 7.75
N ARG A 34 2.24 -1.31 8.70
CA ARG A 34 3.59 -0.73 8.50
C ARG A 34 4.60 -1.32 9.48
N VAL A 35 4.29 -2.49 10.03
CA VAL A 35 5.22 -3.30 10.81
C VAL A 35 5.77 -4.43 9.93
N PRO A 36 6.93 -5.02 10.25
CA PRO A 36 7.45 -6.14 9.49
C PRO A 36 6.46 -7.29 9.41
N PHE A 37 6.32 -7.86 8.22
CA PHE A 37 5.66 -9.15 8.04
C PHE A 37 6.62 -10.27 8.40
N GLU A 38 6.06 -11.43 8.75
CA GLU A 38 6.82 -12.68 8.84
C GLU A 38 7.46 -12.98 7.48
N ASP A 39 8.65 -13.59 7.48
CA ASP A 39 9.37 -14.01 6.26
C ASP A 39 8.74 -15.30 5.69
N ARG A 40 7.42 -15.23 5.44
CA ARG A 40 6.61 -16.29 4.87
C ARG A 40 6.08 -15.83 3.51
N PRO A 41 6.40 -16.54 2.41
CA PRO A 41 5.89 -16.19 1.10
C PRO A 41 4.36 -16.35 1.05
N VAL A 42 3.71 -15.49 0.28
CA VAL A 42 2.29 -15.67 -0.04
C VAL A 42 2.11 -16.95 -0.86
N PRO A 43 1.18 -17.86 -0.50
CA PRO A 43 0.97 -19.10 -1.24
C PRO A 43 0.68 -18.86 -2.73
N ALA A 44 1.21 -19.72 -3.60
CA ALA A 44 1.08 -19.58 -5.06
C ALA A 44 -0.39 -19.53 -5.52
N ALA A 45 -1.28 -20.33 -4.90
CA ALA A 45 -2.70 -20.30 -5.21
C ALA A 45 -3.33 -18.92 -4.96
N VAL A 46 -2.99 -18.28 -3.83
CA VAL A 46 -3.47 -16.93 -3.50
C VAL A 46 -2.89 -15.90 -4.47
N ARG A 47 -1.62 -16.04 -4.86
CA ARG A 47 -1.01 -15.15 -5.87
C ARG A 47 -1.72 -15.24 -7.21
N SER A 48 -2.07 -16.45 -7.65
CA SER A 48 -2.81 -16.65 -8.89
C SER A 48 -4.24 -16.10 -8.83
N GLU A 49 -4.92 -16.23 -7.69
CA GLU A 49 -6.24 -15.63 -7.49
C GLU A 49 -6.17 -14.09 -7.55
N LEU A 50 -5.15 -13.49 -6.94
CA LEU A 50 -4.92 -12.04 -7.03
C LEU A 50 -4.60 -11.59 -8.46
N GLU A 51 -3.79 -12.34 -9.21
CA GLU A 51 -3.50 -12.04 -10.62
C GLU A 51 -4.78 -12.08 -11.47
N GLN A 52 -5.62 -13.12 -11.29
CA GLN A 52 -6.88 -13.26 -12.01
C GLN A 52 -7.83 -12.11 -11.69
N ALA A 53 -7.95 -11.73 -10.42
CA ALA A 53 -8.77 -10.59 -10.00
C ALA A 53 -8.27 -9.28 -10.63
N VAL A 54 -6.95 -9.05 -10.64
CA VAL A 54 -6.36 -7.85 -11.25
C VAL A 54 -6.59 -7.79 -12.76
N VAL A 55 -6.46 -8.92 -13.47
CA VAL A 55 -6.72 -9.00 -14.91
C VAL A 55 -8.20 -8.77 -15.23
N ALA A 56 -9.11 -9.28 -14.39
CA ALA A 56 -10.55 -9.05 -14.54
C ALA A 56 -10.91 -7.55 -14.45
N GLU A 57 -10.14 -6.78 -13.68
CA GLU A 57 -10.28 -5.31 -13.54
C GLU A 57 -9.50 -4.53 -14.62
N GLY A 58 -8.93 -5.19 -15.63
CA GLY A 58 -8.19 -4.53 -16.72
C GLY A 58 -6.82 -3.98 -16.32
N ALA A 59 -6.30 -4.37 -15.15
CA ALA A 59 -4.98 -4.02 -14.67
C ALA A 59 -3.99 -5.20 -14.79
N ALA A 60 -2.72 -4.95 -14.47
CA ALA A 60 -1.66 -5.97 -14.46
C ALA A 60 -0.95 -6.00 -13.12
N LEU A 61 -0.58 -7.21 -12.67
CA LEU A 61 0.17 -7.45 -11.44
C LEU A 61 1.51 -8.16 -11.76
N GLU A 62 2.63 -7.48 -11.52
CA GLU A 62 3.97 -8.09 -11.60
C GLU A 62 4.46 -8.46 -10.20
N TRP A 63 4.74 -9.73 -9.95
CA TRP A 63 5.44 -10.15 -8.73
C TRP A 63 6.95 -9.96 -8.86
N ILE A 64 7.54 -9.26 -7.89
CA ILE A 64 8.98 -8.93 -7.90
C ILE A 64 9.77 -10.04 -7.21
N GLU A 65 10.15 -11.06 -7.98
CA GLU A 65 10.89 -12.21 -7.46
C GLU A 65 12.40 -12.12 -7.74
N LYS A 66 12.77 -11.43 -8.82
CA LYS A 66 14.16 -11.40 -9.29
C LYS A 66 14.98 -10.40 -8.46
N PRO A 67 16.13 -10.79 -7.87
CA PRO A 67 16.93 -9.91 -7.02
C PRO A 67 17.34 -8.58 -7.67
N TYR A 68 17.60 -8.57 -8.99
CA TYR A 68 17.94 -7.33 -9.69
C TYR A 68 16.76 -6.37 -9.80
N ARG A 69 15.52 -6.86 -9.95
CA ARG A 69 14.31 -6.02 -9.96
C ARG A 69 14.07 -5.41 -8.59
N LEU A 70 14.29 -6.19 -7.54
CA LEU A 70 14.22 -5.70 -6.16
C LEU A 70 15.28 -4.62 -5.90
N GLY A 71 16.51 -4.83 -6.37
CA GLY A 71 17.58 -3.82 -6.31
C GLY A 71 17.19 -2.51 -7.01
N TRP A 72 16.69 -2.59 -8.24
CA TRP A 72 16.22 -1.43 -8.99
C TRP A 72 15.07 -0.69 -8.29
N LEU A 73 14.10 -1.41 -7.72
CA LEU A 73 13.03 -0.79 -6.94
C LEU A 73 13.57 -0.09 -5.69
N ASN A 74 14.57 -0.66 -5.04
CA ASN A 74 15.22 -0.01 -3.89
C ASN A 74 15.91 1.30 -4.27
N ASP A 75 16.56 1.35 -5.43
CA ASP A 75 17.22 2.57 -5.92
C ASP A 75 16.19 3.68 -6.18
N ILE A 76 15.06 3.35 -6.83
CA ILE A 76 13.96 4.30 -7.06
C ILE A 76 13.37 4.80 -5.75
N LEU A 77 13.15 3.90 -4.78
CA LEU A 77 12.62 4.29 -3.47
C LEU A 77 13.59 5.20 -2.72
N LEU A 78 14.90 5.02 -2.89
CA LEU A 78 15.90 5.88 -2.28
C LEU A 78 15.92 7.27 -2.94
N GLU A 79 15.91 7.33 -4.27
CA GLU A 79 15.82 8.58 -5.03
C GLU A 79 14.57 9.37 -4.66
N ALA A 80 13.41 8.71 -4.62
CA ALA A 80 12.14 9.33 -4.23
C ALA A 80 12.17 9.90 -2.80
N ARG A 81 12.86 9.22 -1.86
CA ARG A 81 13.02 9.73 -0.48
C ARG A 81 13.83 11.01 -0.43
N PHE A 82 14.91 11.11 -1.20
CA PHE A 82 15.72 12.33 -1.26
C PHE A 82 14.95 13.47 -1.92
N ALA A 83 14.31 13.21 -3.07
CA ALA A 83 13.48 14.21 -3.75
C ALA A 83 12.33 14.71 -2.86
N ASP A 84 11.72 13.84 -2.06
CA ASP A 84 10.68 14.21 -1.09
C ASP A 84 11.19 15.09 0.05
N ALA A 85 12.43 14.88 0.50
CA ALA A 85 13.02 15.64 1.60
C ALA A 85 13.32 17.09 1.20
N ASP A 86 13.71 17.30 -0.06
CA ASP A 86 14.06 18.61 -0.59
C ASP A 86 12.81 19.43 -1.03
N GLU A 87 11.65 18.79 -1.20
CA GLU A 87 10.42 19.45 -1.64
C GLU A 87 9.57 19.96 -0.45
N SER A 88 9.66 21.27 -0.21
CA SER A 88 8.95 21.96 0.87
C SER A 88 7.42 21.77 0.83
N ARG A 89 6.81 21.67 -0.36
CA ARG A 89 5.36 21.42 -0.49
C ARG A 89 4.97 20.06 0.05
N ARG A 90 5.74 19.01 -0.28
CA ARG A 90 5.50 17.64 0.19
C ARG A 90 5.69 17.53 1.70
N LEU A 91 6.66 18.25 2.26
CA LEU A 91 6.85 18.30 3.72
C LEU A 91 5.65 18.95 4.43
N ARG A 92 5.12 20.06 3.91
CA ARG A 92 3.92 20.72 4.48
C ARG A 92 2.71 19.79 4.44
N GLU A 93 2.50 19.09 3.33
CA GLU A 93 1.42 18.13 3.18
C GLU A 93 1.53 16.98 4.19
N ARG A 94 2.72 16.38 4.34
CA ARG A 94 2.95 15.33 5.35
C ARG A 94 2.70 15.84 6.77
N ARG A 95 3.14 17.06 7.12
CA ARG A 95 2.86 17.65 8.44
C ARG A 95 1.37 17.84 8.69
N ARG A 96 0.60 18.15 7.65
CA ARG A 96 -0.86 18.28 7.74
C ARG A 96 -1.53 16.92 7.99
N TRP A 97 -1.08 15.85 7.32
CA TRP A 97 -1.79 14.57 7.27
C TRP A 97 -1.22 13.47 8.16
N VAL A 98 -0.01 13.61 8.72
CA VAL A 98 0.68 12.51 9.43
C VAL A 98 1.05 12.90 10.86
N GLY A 99 0.92 11.95 11.79
CA GLY A 99 1.33 12.05 13.19
C GLY A 99 0.23 12.58 14.12
N GLY A 100 0.47 12.47 15.42
CA GLY A 100 -0.47 12.86 16.47
C GLY A 100 -1.66 11.93 16.63
N GLN A 101 -2.58 12.32 17.50
CA GLN A 101 -3.92 11.72 17.59
C GLN A 101 -4.81 12.36 16.52
N ARG A 102 -5.56 11.54 15.80
CA ARG A 102 -6.50 11.96 14.75
C ARG A 102 -7.72 11.05 14.81
N ASP A 103 -8.89 11.63 14.60
CA ASP A 103 -10.20 10.98 14.76
C ASP A 103 -10.96 10.76 13.44
N ARG A 104 -10.58 11.48 12.38
CA ARG A 104 -11.26 11.42 11.07
C ARG A 104 -10.33 11.03 9.93
N GLU A 105 -9.36 11.89 9.62
CA GLU A 105 -8.54 11.78 8.42
C GLU A 105 -7.04 11.86 8.72
N GLY A 106 -6.26 11.29 7.80
CA GLY A 106 -4.81 11.22 7.89
C GLY A 106 -4.29 9.96 8.58
N ILE A 107 -2.99 9.95 8.86
CA ILE A 107 -2.26 8.83 9.43
C ILE A 107 -1.88 9.21 10.86
N THR A 108 -2.47 8.54 11.85
CA THR A 108 -2.12 8.74 13.26
C THR A 108 -0.70 8.25 13.57
N SER A 109 -0.11 8.73 14.66
CA SER A 109 1.20 8.22 15.12
C SER A 109 1.17 6.70 15.39
N SER A 110 0.04 6.16 15.86
CA SER A 110 -0.12 4.71 16.09
C SER A 110 -0.17 3.88 14.81
N ALA A 111 -0.55 4.47 13.67
CA ALA A 111 -0.61 3.80 12.37
C ALA A 111 0.70 3.87 11.57
N LEU A 112 1.74 4.54 12.09
CA LEU A 112 3.04 4.67 11.46
C LEU A 112 3.87 3.39 11.48
N GLY A 113 3.60 2.47 12.42
CA GLY A 113 4.37 1.24 12.60
C GLY A 113 5.81 1.49 13.05
N SER A 114 6.67 0.49 12.87
CA SER A 114 8.07 0.53 13.28
C SER A 114 8.92 1.32 12.30
N ARG A 115 10.01 1.90 12.79
CA ARG A 115 11.04 2.54 11.95
C ARG A 115 11.94 1.47 11.34
N PRO A 116 12.28 1.54 10.04
CA PRO A 116 13.24 0.61 9.49
C PRO A 116 14.63 0.81 10.12
N THR A 117 15.30 -0.29 10.46
CA THR A 117 16.69 -0.26 10.95
C THR A 117 17.69 0.04 9.84
N LYS A 118 17.37 -0.37 8.61
CA LYS A 118 18.19 -0.20 7.41
C LYS A 118 17.74 1.02 6.62
N VAL A 119 18.67 1.64 5.90
CA VAL A 119 18.38 2.73 4.96
C VAL A 119 17.39 2.25 3.89
N PHE A 120 17.59 1.01 3.43
CA PHE A 120 16.67 0.33 2.53
C PHE A 120 15.59 -0.39 3.32
N SER A 121 14.35 -0.12 2.94
CA SER A 121 13.19 -0.81 3.46
C SER A 121 12.06 -0.77 2.43
N PRO A 122 11.31 -1.88 2.26
CA PRO A 122 10.13 -1.90 1.39
C PRO A 122 9.02 -0.96 1.89
N VAL A 123 9.16 -0.38 3.10
CA VAL A 123 8.21 0.60 3.63
C VAL A 123 8.80 2.01 3.66
N ARG A 124 8.04 2.99 3.19
CA ARG A 124 8.35 4.42 3.33
C ARG A 124 8.08 4.87 4.76
N ASP A 125 9.06 5.52 5.41
CA ASP A 125 8.82 6.15 6.71
C ASP A 125 8.10 7.50 6.50
N LEU A 126 6.81 7.53 6.86
CA LEU A 126 5.94 8.69 6.65
C LEU A 126 6.07 9.73 7.75
N ALA A 127 6.68 9.39 8.88
CA ALA A 127 6.78 10.25 10.05
C ALA A 127 7.46 11.59 9.74
N VAL A 128 6.91 12.65 10.32
CA VAL A 128 7.47 14.02 10.20
C VAL A 128 7.55 14.74 11.54
N ALA A 129 6.77 14.32 12.55
CA ALA A 129 6.86 14.91 13.88
C ALA A 129 8.13 14.41 14.59
N PRO A 130 8.86 15.28 15.32
CA PRO A 130 10.03 14.86 16.09
C PRO A 130 9.74 13.73 17.07
N SER A 131 8.55 13.73 17.69
CA SER A 131 8.11 12.67 18.63
C SER A 131 8.00 11.30 17.96
N ASP A 132 7.68 11.23 16.67
CA ASP A 132 7.56 9.98 15.94
C ASP A 132 8.93 9.32 15.67
N GLN A 133 10.04 10.03 15.93
CA GLN A 133 11.37 9.43 15.92
C GLN A 133 11.59 8.48 17.10
N LEU A 134 10.75 8.52 18.13
CA LEU A 134 10.85 7.65 19.30
C LEU A 134 10.19 6.28 19.08
N ARG A 135 9.53 6.05 17.93
CA ARG A 135 8.97 4.74 17.59
C ARG A 135 10.06 3.67 17.53
N GLU A 136 9.69 2.46 17.93
CA GLU A 136 10.58 1.30 17.88
C GLU A 136 11.13 1.07 16.48
N LYS A 137 12.39 0.61 16.41
CA LYS A 137 13.00 0.18 15.16
C LYS A 137 12.77 -1.32 14.96
N ALA A 138 12.57 -1.75 13.73
CA ALA A 138 12.46 -3.16 13.39
C ALA A 138 13.17 -3.49 12.07
N ASP A 139 13.60 -4.75 11.93
CA ASP A 139 14.11 -5.26 10.65
C ASP A 139 12.94 -5.71 9.78
N PHE A 140 12.81 -5.11 8.60
CA PHE A 140 11.87 -5.53 7.59
C PHE A 140 12.60 -6.59 6.76
N GLY A 141 12.08 -7.83 6.78
CA GLY A 141 12.74 -9.03 6.24
C GLY A 141 13.38 -8.85 4.86
N ARG A 142 14.36 -9.70 4.55
CA ARG A 142 15.19 -9.56 3.34
C ARG A 142 14.44 -9.90 2.04
N HIS A 143 13.36 -10.67 2.14
CA HIS A 143 12.65 -11.22 0.99
C HIS A 143 11.13 -10.94 1.07
N PRO A 144 10.72 -9.65 1.09
CA PRO A 144 9.30 -9.33 1.08
C PRO A 144 8.63 -9.86 -0.19
N THR A 145 7.41 -10.40 -0.06
CA THR A 145 6.57 -10.63 -1.24
C THR A 145 6.06 -9.27 -1.73
N LEU A 146 6.58 -8.81 -2.86
CA LEU A 146 6.21 -7.53 -3.46
C LEU A 146 5.48 -7.76 -4.78
N GLY A 147 4.35 -7.08 -4.95
CA GLY A 147 3.62 -6.97 -6.21
C GLY A 147 3.57 -5.53 -6.67
N VAL A 148 3.78 -5.31 -7.96
CA VAL A 148 3.58 -4.01 -8.63
C VAL A 148 2.29 -4.09 -9.41
N LEU A 149 1.30 -3.30 -8.99
CA LEU A 149 0.05 -3.11 -9.71
C LEU A 149 0.23 -1.97 -10.72
N SER A 150 -0.16 -2.19 -11.97
CA SER A 150 -0.07 -1.21 -13.03
C SER A 150 -1.32 -1.21 -13.88
N THR A 151 -1.65 -0.03 -14.40
CA THR A 151 -2.75 0.22 -15.32
C THR A 151 -2.17 0.54 -16.71
N PRO A 152 -2.96 0.45 -17.79
CA PRO A 152 -2.46 0.74 -19.13
C PRO A 152 -1.97 2.19 -19.31
N HIS A 153 -2.55 3.15 -18.58
CA HIS A 153 -2.16 4.56 -18.59
C HIS A 153 -2.23 5.18 -17.18
N ASP A 154 -1.77 6.43 -17.04
CA ASP A 154 -1.75 7.20 -15.79
C ASP A 154 -2.80 8.33 -15.84
N GLY A 155 -4.03 7.99 -16.23
CA GLY A 155 -5.16 8.90 -16.29
C GLY A 155 -6.09 8.77 -15.08
N PRO A 156 -7.00 9.73 -14.84
CA PRO A 156 -7.96 9.63 -13.73
C PRO A 156 -8.92 8.44 -13.79
N THR A 157 -9.04 7.79 -14.94
CA THR A 157 -9.91 6.63 -15.19
C THR A 157 -9.17 5.29 -15.16
N ASP A 158 -7.84 5.33 -14.99
CA ASP A 158 -6.97 4.17 -14.96
C ASP A 158 -6.70 3.72 -13.51
#